data_AF-A0A818YIT6-F1
#
_entry.id   AF-A0A818YIT6-F1
#
_cell.length_a   1.000
_cell.length_b   1.000
_cell.length_c   1.000
_cell.angle_alpha   90.00
_cell.angle_beta   90.00
_cell.angle_gamma   90.00
#
_symmetry.space_group_name_H-M   'P 1'
#
loop_
_entity.id
_entity.type
_entity.pdbx_description
1 polymer ?
#
loop_
_entity_poly.entity_id
_entity_poly.type
_entity_poly.pdbx_seq_one_letter_code
_entity_poly.pdbx_strand_id
1 'polypeptide(L)'
;MTLFSRTYRAPQLFRIWDMFFCEGVKVLFRLALVIVYETLEIGPSDIVQRAHNCDNPMDLVTLIKQTAKQLPFDVLLSKMDKLPLTDIHLAQACKQARQQLTLDTETMQNRK
;
A
#
# COMPACT_ATOMS: atom_id res chain seq x y z
N MET A 1 -7.93 -6.89 -10.75
CA MET A 1 -7.02 -5.88 -10.16
C MET A 1 -6.98 -4.66 -11.08
N THR A 2 -7.36 -3.47 -10.61
CA THR A 2 -7.40 -2.26 -11.46
C THR A 2 -6.11 -1.44 -11.45
N LEU A 3 -5.01 -1.91 -10.84
CA LEU A 3 -3.68 -1.26 -10.86
C LEU A 3 -3.71 0.28 -10.69
N PHE A 4 -4.52 0.76 -9.75
CA PHE A 4 -4.76 2.20 -9.47
C PHE A 4 -5.39 3.04 -10.60
N SER A 5 -5.85 2.42 -11.70
CA SER A 5 -6.50 3.11 -12.83
C SER A 5 -7.79 3.85 -12.47
N ARG A 6 -8.44 3.45 -11.37
CA ARG A 6 -9.62 4.14 -10.83
C ARG A 6 -9.28 5.24 -9.81
N THR A 7 -8.01 5.35 -9.40
CA THR A 7 -7.57 6.27 -8.34
C THR A 7 -6.82 7.48 -8.92
N TYR A 8 -6.00 7.29 -9.96
CA TYR A 8 -5.20 8.35 -10.59
C TYR A 8 -5.73 8.77 -11.96
N ARG A 9 -5.52 10.04 -12.35
CA ARG A 9 -5.83 10.52 -13.71
C ARG A 9 -4.80 9.97 -14.71
N ALA A 10 -5.21 9.80 -15.97
CA ALA A 10 -4.43 9.22 -17.06
C ALA A 10 -2.92 9.64 -17.13
N PRO A 11 -2.54 10.93 -17.03
CA PRO A 11 -1.11 11.29 -17.12
C PRO A 11 -0.26 10.79 -15.95
N GLN A 12 -0.84 10.65 -14.75
CA GLN A 12 -0.15 10.15 -13.55
C GLN A 12 -0.08 8.62 -13.58
N LEU A 13 -1.14 7.99 -14.06
CA LEU A 13 -1.23 6.54 -14.21
C LEU A 13 -0.16 5.99 -15.16
N PHE A 14 0.05 6.63 -16.32
CA PHE A 14 1.06 6.19 -17.28
C PHE A 14 2.48 6.28 -16.71
N ARG A 15 2.80 7.28 -15.88
CA ARG A 15 4.11 7.39 -15.22
C ARG A 15 4.34 6.29 -14.19
N ILE A 16 3.32 5.95 -13.40
CA ILE A 16 3.38 4.80 -12.47
C ILE A 16 3.57 3.50 -13.26
N TRP A 17 2.87 3.37 -14.38
CA TRP A 17 2.97 2.19 -15.24
C TRP A 17 4.34 2.07 -15.90
N ASP A 18 4.93 3.16 -16.35
CA ASP A 18 6.29 3.20 -16.89
C ASP A 18 7.32 2.72 -15.85
N MET A 19 7.23 3.23 -14.62
CA MET A 19 8.05 2.75 -13.49
C MET A 19 7.77 1.28 -13.16
N PHE A 20 6.51 0.85 -13.24
CA PHE A 20 6.14 -0.56 -13.04
C PHE A 20 6.75 -1.48 -14.10
N PHE A 21 6.86 -1.06 -15.36
CA PHE A 21 7.52 -1.86 -16.39
C PHE A 21 9.05 -1.89 -16.22
N CYS A 22 9.65 -0.83 -15.70
CA CYS A 22 11.09 -0.74 -15.47
C CYS A 22 11.57 -1.50 -14.21
N GLU A 23 10.88 -1.36 -13.07
CA GLU A 23 11.27 -1.96 -11.78
C GLU A 23 10.41 -3.15 -11.35
N GLY A 24 9.23 -3.33 -11.95
CA GLY A 24 8.27 -4.39 -11.63
C GLY A 24 7.26 -4.02 -10.54
N VAL A 25 6.66 -5.06 -9.94
CA VAL A 25 5.55 -4.95 -8.96
C VAL A 25 5.90 -4.17 -7.69
N LYS A 26 7.19 -4.01 -7.37
CA LYS A 26 7.68 -3.28 -6.20
C LYS A 26 7.17 -1.83 -6.16
N VAL A 27 7.03 -1.20 -7.32
CA VAL A 27 6.51 0.16 -7.44
C VAL A 27 5.09 0.27 -6.92
N LEU A 28 4.25 -0.75 -7.15
CA LEU A 28 2.86 -0.77 -6.67
C LEU A 28 2.79 -0.90 -5.14
N PHE A 29 3.70 -1.68 -4.54
CA PHE A 29 3.80 -1.80 -3.09
C PHE A 29 4.32 -0.52 -2.45
N ARG A 30 5.36 0.10 -3.03
CA ARG A 30 5.85 1.42 -2.59
C ARG A 30 4.75 2.47 -2.63
N LEU A 31 4.01 2.50 -3.74
CA LEU A 31 2.87 3.41 -3.91
C LEU A 31 1.80 3.18 -2.85
N ALA A 32 1.37 1.93 -2.63
CA ALA A 32 0.37 1.60 -1.63
C ALA A 32 0.82 1.97 -0.21
N LEU A 33 2.07 1.65 0.15
CA LEU A 33 2.62 1.92 1.47
C LEU A 33 2.76 3.41 1.74
N VAL A 34 3.22 4.19 0.76
CA VAL A 34 3.27 5.66 0.90
C VAL A 34 1.87 6.21 1.14
N ILE A 35 0.85 5.78 0.40
CA ILE A 35 -0.53 6.28 0.61
C ILE A 35 -1.04 5.91 2.02
N VAL A 36 -0.80 4.67 2.46
CA VAL A 36 -1.24 4.21 3.79
C VAL A 36 -0.50 4.97 4.89
N TYR A 37 0.81 5.12 4.76
CA TYR A 37 1.66 5.85 5.69
C TYR A 37 1.26 7.33 5.79
N GLU A 38 0.98 7.98 4.66
CA GLU A 38 0.43 9.33 4.64
C GLU A 38 -0.96 9.40 5.28
N THR A 39 -1.77 8.34 5.23
CA THR A 39 -3.09 8.33 5.87
C THR A 39 -2.98 8.14 7.39
N LEU A 40 -1.94 7.46 7.87
CA LEU A 40 -1.79 7.06 9.27
C LEU A 40 -0.85 7.96 10.09
N GLU A 41 0.19 8.55 9.50
CA GLU A 41 1.24 9.24 10.27
C GLU A 41 1.54 10.68 9.80
N ILE A 42 1.50 10.96 8.50
CA ILE A 42 1.98 12.24 7.93
C ILE A 42 0.86 13.12 7.36
N GLY A 43 -0.35 12.61 7.27
CA GLY A 43 -1.48 13.30 6.68
C GLY A 43 -1.98 14.48 7.53
N PRO A 44 -2.93 15.27 7.00
CA PRO A 44 -3.65 16.26 7.78
C PRO A 44 -4.13 15.64 9.09
N SER A 45 -3.92 16.32 10.22
CA SER A 45 -4.22 15.80 11.56
C SER A 45 -5.65 15.27 11.68
N ASP A 46 -6.60 15.88 10.97
CA ASP A 46 -7.99 15.44 10.83
C ASP A 46 -8.14 14.03 10.22
N ILE A 47 -7.36 13.71 9.19
CA ILE A 47 -7.43 12.41 8.48
C ILE A 47 -6.79 11.32 9.31
N VAL A 48 -5.64 11.61 9.91
CA VAL A 48 -4.90 10.68 10.79
C VAL A 48 -5.73 10.32 12.01
N GLN A 49 -6.35 11.31 12.65
CA GLN A 49 -7.20 11.09 13.82
C GLN A 49 -8.47 10.30 13.47
N ARG A 50 -9.06 10.54 12.30
CA ARG A 50 -10.19 9.74 11.78
C ARG A 50 -9.79 8.32 11.43
N ALA A 51 -8.59 8.10 10.89
CA ALA A 51 -8.08 6.77 10.60
C ALA A 51 -7.86 5.96 11.88
N HIS A 52 -7.34 6.60 12.94
CA HIS A 52 -7.12 5.94 14.23
C HIS A 52 -8.42 5.69 15.03
N ASN A 53 -9.47 6.48 14.79
CA ASN A 53 -10.81 6.30 15.38
C ASN A 53 -11.77 5.46 14.51
N CYS A 54 -11.32 4.92 13.37
CA CYS A 54 -12.17 4.09 12.54
C CYS A 54 -12.23 2.65 13.06
N ASP A 55 -13.37 2.27 13.66
CA ASP A 55 -13.68 0.86 13.97
C ASP A 55 -14.09 0.06 12.71
N ASN A 56 -14.50 0.74 11.63
CA ASN A 56 -14.98 0.13 10.41
C ASN A 56 -13.90 0.12 9.30
N PRO A 57 -13.52 -1.06 8.77
CA PRO A 57 -12.51 -1.17 7.72
C PRO A 57 -12.91 -0.49 6.41
N MET A 58 -14.20 -0.34 6.13
CA MET A 58 -14.66 0.29 4.90
C MET A 58 -14.40 1.80 4.91
N ASP A 59 -14.59 2.44 6.06
CA ASP A 59 -14.38 3.88 6.23
C ASP A 59 -12.89 4.23 6.09
N LEU A 60 -12.01 3.38 6.64
CA LEU A 60 -10.56 3.50 6.43
C LEU A 60 -10.18 3.44 4.94
N VAL A 61 -10.79 2.54 4.16
CA VAL A 61 -10.54 2.45 2.71
C VAL A 61 -11.01 3.70 1.97
N THR A 62 -12.10 4.33 2.42
CA THR A 62 -12.55 5.61 1.82
C THR A 62 -11.59 6.75 2.13
N LEU A 63 -11.05 6.81 3.35
CA LEU A 63 -10.04 7.79 3.76
C LEU A 63 -8.76 7.63 2.93
N ILE A 64 -8.25 6.40 2.82
CA ILE A 64 -7.08 6.08 1.99
C ILE A 64 -7.28 6.53 0.53
N LYS A 65 -8.46 6.28 -0.04
CA LYS A 65 -8.79 6.74 -1.41
C LYS A 65 -8.84 8.26 -1.53
N GLN A 66 -9.31 8.94 -0.49
CA GLN A 66 -9.35 10.41 -0.46
C GLN A 66 -7.93 10.98 -0.37
N THR A 67 -7.09 10.46 0.51
CA THR A 67 -5.67 10.83 0.63
C THR A 67 -4.94 10.62 -0.69
N ALA A 68 -5.12 9.47 -1.34
CA ALA A 68 -4.51 9.17 -2.64
C ALA A 68 -4.88 10.18 -3.74
N LYS A 69 -6.09 10.76 -3.69
CA LYS A 69 -6.55 11.77 -4.65
C LYS A 69 -6.06 13.18 -4.32
N GLN A 70 -5.87 13.50 -3.04
CA GLN A 70 -5.43 14.81 -2.58
C GLN A 70 -3.92 14.98 -2.64
N LEU A 71 -3.15 13.88 -2.59
CA LEU A 71 -1.70 13.93 -2.61
C LEU A 71 -1.17 14.26 -4.02
N PRO A 72 -0.38 15.34 -4.18
CA PRO A 72 0.22 15.66 -5.46
C PRO A 72 1.26 14.60 -5.87
N PHE A 73 1.29 14.32 -7.18
CA PHE A 73 2.08 13.23 -7.75
C PHE A 73 3.60 13.41 -7.57
N ASP A 74 4.10 14.64 -7.60
CA ASP A 74 5.54 14.91 -7.46
C ASP A 74 6.06 14.61 -6.04
N VAL A 75 5.23 14.91 -5.02
CA VAL A 75 5.54 14.58 -3.62
C VAL A 75 5.48 13.07 -3.42
N LEU A 76 4.49 12.41 -4.02
CA LEU A 76 4.35 10.96 -3.98
C LEU A 76 5.58 10.26 -4.58
N LEU A 77 6.05 10.71 -5.75
CA LEU A 77 7.27 10.18 -6.37
C LEU A 77 8.50 10.37 -5.48
N SER A 78 8.68 11.56 -4.91
CA SER A 78 9.80 11.81 -3.99
C SER A 78 9.76 10.91 -2.75
N LYS A 79 8.57 10.62 -2.22
CA LYS A 79 8.40 9.70 -1.09
C LYS A 79 8.62 8.24 -1.50
N MET A 80 8.22 7.84 -2.70
CA MET A 80 8.45 6.49 -3.24
C MET A 80 9.94 6.22 -3.48
N ASP A 81 10.70 7.21 -3.92
CA ASP A 81 12.15 7.11 -4.11
C ASP A 81 12.89 6.99 -2.77
N LYS A 82 12.40 7.73 -1.75
CA LYS A 82 12.92 7.67 -0.37
C LYS A 82 12.55 6.40 0.39
N LEU A 83 11.62 5.58 -0.09
CA LEU A 83 11.30 4.29 0.51
C LEU A 83 12.19 3.21 -0.12
N PRO A 84 13.28 2.76 0.54
CA PRO A 84 14.04 1.62 0.08
C PRO A 84 13.25 0.33 0.36
N LEU A 85 12.19 0.08 -0.41
CA LEU A 85 11.62 -1.27 -0.52
C LEU A 85 12.54 -2.10 -1.40
N THR A 86 13.54 -2.70 -0.77
CA THR A 86 14.43 -3.68 -1.37
C THR A 86 13.69 -5.01 -1.53
N ASP A 87 14.01 -5.78 -2.57
CA ASP A 87 13.49 -7.14 -2.80
C ASP A 87 13.59 -8.05 -1.57
N ILE A 88 14.60 -7.82 -0.74
CA ILE A 88 14.85 -8.57 0.49
C ILE A 88 13.69 -8.42 1.48
N HIS A 89 13.17 -7.20 1.66
CA HIS A 89 12.04 -6.95 2.56
C HIS A 89 10.76 -7.61 2.04
N LEU A 90 10.52 -7.56 0.73
CA LEU A 90 9.37 -8.21 0.11
C LEU A 90 9.48 -9.74 0.18
N ALA A 91 10.66 -10.29 -0.06
CA ALA A 91 10.94 -11.72 0.03
C ALA A 91 10.82 -12.23 1.47
N GLN A 92 11.29 -11.46 2.47
CA GLN A 92 11.12 -11.79 3.89
C GLN A 92 9.66 -11.78 4.32
N ALA A 93 8.89 -10.75 3.93
CA ALA A 93 7.46 -10.69 4.23
C ALA A 93 6.70 -11.87 3.58
N CYS A 94 7.04 -12.21 2.33
CA CYS A 94 6.45 -13.36 1.65
C CYS A 94 6.81 -14.69 2.34
N LYS A 95 8.05 -14.83 2.83
CA LYS A 95 8.49 -16.01 3.59
C LYS A 95 7.75 -16.14 4.92
N GLN A 96 7.57 -15.04 5.65
CA GLN A 96 6.80 -15.01 6.91
C GLN A 96 5.32 -15.33 6.68
N ALA A 97 4.67 -14.70 5.70
CA ALA A 97 3.29 -14.99 5.36
C ALA A 97 3.07 -16.47 4.99
N ARG A 98 4.03 -17.08 4.26
CA ARG A 98 4.02 -18.52 3.97
C ARG A 98 4.14 -19.38 5.23
N GLN A 99 5.01 -19.01 6.15
CA GLN A 99 5.21 -19.74 7.40
C GLN A 99 3.96 -19.69 8.30
N GLN A 100 3.29 -18.54 8.38
CA GLN A 100 2.00 -18.40 9.07
C GLN A 100 0.95 -19.33 8.46
N LEU A 101 0.81 -19.31 7.13
CA LEU A 101 -0.17 -20.14 6.42
C LEU A 101 0.10 -21.64 6.62
N THR A 102 1.35 -22.08 6.66
CA THR A 102 1.68 -23.49 6.94
C THR A 102 1.33 -23.89 8.37
N LEU A 103 1.60 -23.03 9.37
CA LEU A 103 1.25 -23.27 10.77
C LEU A 103 -0.27 -23.32 10.98
N ASP A 104 -1.02 -22.45 10.31
CA ASP A 104 -2.49 -22.44 10.35
C ASP A 104 -3.09 -23.69 9.68
N THR A 105 -2.43 -24.23 8.66
CA THR A 105 -2.87 -25.47 7.99
C THR A 105 -2.61 -26.70 8.86
N GLU A 106 -1.46 -26.76 9.53
CA GLU A 106 -1.11 -27.85 10.45
C GLU A 106 -1.99 -27.86 11.71
N THR A 107 -2.31 -26.69 12.27
CA THR A 107 -3.21 -26.57 13.42
C THR A 107 -4.67 -26.94 13.09
N MET A 108 -5.13 -26.68 11.86
CA MET A 108 -6.45 -27.14 11.39
C MET A 108 -6.50 -28.65 11.17
N GLN A 109 -5.39 -29.26 10.74
CA GLN A 109 -5.31 -30.70 10.49
C GLN A 109 -5.19 -31.52 11.79
N ASN A 110 -4.63 -30.94 12.86
CA ASN A 110 -4.52 -31.55 14.19
C ASN A 110 -5.79 -31.38 15.06
N ARG A 111 -6.82 -30.70 14.53
CA ARG A 111 -8.12 -30.47 15.19
C ARG A 111 -9.25 -31.37 14.65
N LYS A 112 -8.96 -32.22 13.66
CA LYS A 112 -9.84 -33.28 13.15
C LYS A 112 -9.40 -34.62 13.71
#